data_AF-K9UAA5-F1
#
_entry.id   AF-K9UAA5-F1
#
_cell.length_a   1.000
_cell.length_b   1.000
_cell.length_c   1.000
_cell.angle_alpha   90.00
_cell.angle_beta   90.00
_cell.angle_gamma   90.00
#
_symmetry.space_group_name_H-M   'P 1'
#
loop_
_entity.id
_entity.type
_entity.pdbx_description
1 polymer ?
#
loop_
_entity_poly.entity_id
_entity_poly.type
_entity_poly.pdbx_seq_one_letter_code
_entity_poly.pdbx_strand_id
1 'polypeptide(L)'
;MERYQPCPNCASEKAELISFTWWGGIVGPKMFTHVKCTQCGTTYNGKTGKSNQTAIAIYVGVSTVFAIVVVTALTPSRQQNNPATSSGSSHNLDLVAIARSLIIDRV
;
A
#
# COMPACT_ATOMS: atom_id res chain seq x y z
N MET A 1 -26.69 26.87 -6.60
CA MET A 1 -25.49 26.70 -5.75
C MET A 1 -25.92 25.90 -4.54
N GLU A 2 -25.65 24.60 -4.50
CA GLU A 2 -25.90 23.83 -3.28
C GLU A 2 -25.02 24.41 -2.17
N ARG A 3 -25.63 24.90 -1.08
CA ARG A 3 -24.89 25.36 0.09
C ARG A 3 -24.36 24.13 0.83
N TYR A 4 -23.06 24.07 1.05
CA TYR A 4 -22.46 23.07 1.92
C TYR A 4 -22.77 23.37 3.39
N GLN A 5 -22.79 22.33 4.21
CA GLN A 5 -22.90 22.49 5.66
C GLN A 5 -21.72 23.30 6.22
N PRO A 6 -21.93 24.07 7.32
CA PRO A 6 -20.87 24.81 7.99
C PRO A 6 -19.73 23.89 8.42
N CYS A 7 -18.52 24.42 8.40
CA CYS A 7 -17.34 23.68 8.81
C CYS A 7 -17.47 23.23 10.28
N PRO A 8 -17.28 21.93 10.60
CA PRO A 8 -17.41 21.44 11.97
C PRO A 8 -16.35 21.98 12.95
N ASN A 9 -15.26 22.55 12.43
CA ASN A 9 -14.15 23.05 13.24
C ASN A 9 -14.24 24.56 13.52
N CYS A 10 -14.65 25.37 12.54
CA CYS A 10 -14.66 26.83 12.66
C CYS A 10 -16.03 27.48 12.34
N ALA A 11 -17.07 26.68 12.09
CA ALA A 11 -18.42 27.11 11.72
C ALA A 11 -18.53 27.98 10.44
N SER A 12 -17.46 28.13 9.66
CA SER A 12 -17.51 28.88 8.40
C SER A 12 -18.34 28.18 7.33
N GLU A 13 -19.17 28.94 6.60
CA GLU A 13 -19.91 28.47 5.42
C GLU A 13 -19.06 28.43 4.14
N LYS A 14 -17.83 28.95 4.19
CA LYS A 14 -16.95 29.05 3.02
C LYS A 14 -16.16 27.76 2.82
N ALA A 15 -16.73 26.85 2.03
CA ALA A 15 -16.09 25.60 1.65
C ALA A 15 -15.98 25.44 0.13
N GLU A 16 -14.89 24.83 -0.31
CA GLU A 16 -14.59 24.54 -1.72
C GLU A 16 -14.55 23.02 -1.94
N LEU A 17 -15.08 22.56 -3.07
CA LEU A 17 -15.05 21.16 -3.42
C LEU A 17 -13.64 20.76 -3.85
N ILE A 18 -13.09 19.71 -3.23
CA ILE A 18 -11.81 19.16 -3.67
C ILE A 18 -12.06 18.38 -4.96
N SER A 19 -11.26 18.63 -6.00
CA SER A 19 -11.39 17.95 -7.30
C SER A 19 -10.61 16.63 -7.38
N PHE A 20 -9.57 16.48 -6.55
CA PHE A 20 -8.67 15.33 -6.55
C PHE A 20 -8.14 14.99 -5.16
N THR A 21 -8.09 13.70 -4.82
CA THR A 21 -7.39 13.19 -3.62
C THR A 21 -6.36 12.13 -4.00
N TRP A 22 -5.24 12.08 -3.28
CA TRP A 22 -4.18 11.10 -3.55
C TRP A 22 -4.61 9.63 -3.36
N TRP A 23 -5.62 9.37 -2.52
CA TRP A 23 -6.13 8.03 -2.23
C TRP A 23 -7.35 7.61 -3.08
N GLY A 24 -7.98 8.54 -3.80
CA GLY A 24 -9.25 8.29 -4.50
C GLY A 24 -9.36 8.96 -5.87
N GLY A 25 -8.29 9.60 -6.34
CA GLY A 25 -8.26 10.35 -7.59
C GLY A 25 -9.37 11.40 -7.67
N ILE A 26 -10.01 11.49 -8.84
CA ILE A 26 -11.16 12.37 -9.10
C ILE A 26 -12.46 11.76 -8.54
N VAL A 27 -12.50 10.43 -8.36
CA VAL A 27 -13.72 9.69 -7.98
C VAL A 27 -14.04 9.88 -6.50
N GLY A 28 -13.03 9.79 -5.63
CA GLY A 28 -13.19 9.90 -4.18
C GLY A 28 -13.90 11.20 -3.75
N PRO A 29 -13.45 12.39 -4.18
CA PRO A 29 -14.08 13.63 -3.76
C PRO A 29 -15.52 13.80 -4.23
N LYS A 30 -15.85 13.32 -5.44
CA LYS A 30 -17.22 13.33 -5.95
C LYS A 30 -18.15 12.40 -5.19
N MET A 31 -17.67 11.20 -4.83
CA MET A 31 -18.50 10.21 -4.15
C MET A 31 -18.86 10.65 -2.72
N PHE A 32 -17.94 11.31 -2.02
CA PHE A 32 -18.12 11.71 -0.61
C PHE A 32 -18.46 13.19 -0.41
N THR A 33 -18.72 13.94 -1.50
CA THR A 33 -18.86 15.41 -1.47
C THR A 33 -17.78 16.04 -0.57
N HIS A 34 -16.53 15.66 -0.82
CA HIS A 34 -15.42 16.01 0.03
C HIS A 34 -15.01 17.46 -0.23
N VAL A 35 -15.22 18.32 0.76
CA VAL A 35 -14.96 19.76 0.68
C VAL A 35 -13.87 20.15 1.66
N LYS A 36 -13.16 21.23 1.35
CA LYS A 36 -12.19 21.89 2.22
C LYS A 36 -12.73 23.24 2.66
N CYS A 37 -12.68 23.50 3.96
CA CYS A 37 -12.93 24.84 4.48
C CYS A 37 -11.82 25.79 4.02
N THR A 38 -12.19 26.92 3.42
CA THR A 38 -11.24 27.95 2.96
C THR A 38 -10.68 28.80 4.09
N GLN A 39 -11.27 28.73 5.29
CA GLN A 39 -10.82 29.48 6.47
C GLN A 39 -9.80 28.69 7.31
N CYS A 40 -10.17 27.50 7.79
CA CYS A 40 -9.31 26.70 8.67
C CYS A 40 -8.64 25.50 7.98
N GLY A 41 -8.94 25.24 6.71
CA GLY A 41 -8.36 24.12 5.95
C GLY A 41 -8.92 22.74 6.29
N THR A 42 -9.84 22.62 7.25
CA THR A 42 -10.45 21.33 7.62
C THR A 42 -11.21 20.73 6.44
N THR A 43 -10.95 19.46 6.14
CA THR A 43 -11.65 18.68 5.13
C THR A 43 -12.80 17.89 5.75
N TYR A 44 -13.98 17.96 5.16
CA TYR A 44 -15.19 17.32 5.71
C TYR A 44 -16.20 17.00 4.60
N ASN A 45 -17.33 16.42 4.98
CA ASN A 45 -18.43 16.14 4.07
C ASN A 45 -19.30 17.37 3.89
N GLY A 46 -19.36 17.92 2.68
CA GLY A 46 -20.14 19.12 2.39
C GLY A 46 -21.66 18.92 2.56
N LYS A 47 -22.17 17.68 2.49
CA LYS A 47 -23.61 17.39 2.68
C LYS A 47 -23.98 17.23 4.14
N THR A 48 -23.14 16.56 4.94
CA THR A 48 -23.48 16.20 6.33
C THR A 48 -22.78 17.05 7.38
N GLY A 49 -21.76 17.83 7.01
CA GLY A 49 -20.93 18.59 7.96
C GLY A 49 -20.00 17.71 8.80
N LYS A 50 -19.96 16.38 8.56
CA LYS A 50 -19.18 15.43 9.37
C LYS A 50 -17.81 15.12 8.76
N SER A 51 -16.91 14.62 9.59
CA SER A 51 -15.64 14.04 9.15
C SER A 51 -15.88 12.87 8.18
N ASN A 52 -15.18 12.89 7.05
CA ASN A 52 -15.17 11.79 6.08
C ASN A 52 -14.08 10.75 6.36
N GLN A 53 -13.27 10.90 7.42
CA GLN A 53 -12.10 10.06 7.64
C GLN A 53 -12.44 8.56 7.73
N THR A 54 -13.50 8.20 8.46
CA THR A 54 -13.94 6.80 8.59
C THR A 54 -14.38 6.22 7.25
N ALA A 55 -15.17 6.95 6.48
CA ALA A 55 -15.64 6.50 5.16
C ALA A 55 -14.48 6.34 4.17
N ILE A 56 -13.52 7.27 4.20
CA ILE A 56 -12.28 7.21 3.40
C ILE A 56 -11.45 5.98 3.80
N ALA A 57 -11.26 5.73 5.08
CA ALA A 57 -10.50 4.59 5.57
C ALA A 57 -11.10 3.25 5.10
N ILE A 58 -12.43 3.11 5.18
CA ILE A 58 -13.14 1.93 4.69
C ILE A 58 -12.97 1.79 3.16
N TYR A 59 -13.16 2.88 2.41
CA TYR A 59 -12.99 2.87 0.96
C TYR A 59 -11.58 2.43 0.54
N VAL A 60 -10.55 2.99 1.17
CA VAL A 60 -9.14 2.64 0.89
C VAL A 60 -8.86 1.19 1.29
N GLY A 61 -9.36 0.74 2.45
CA GLY A 61 -9.20 -0.64 2.90
C GLY A 61 -9.82 -1.66 1.94
N VAL A 62 -11.10 -1.45 1.57
CA VAL A 62 -11.82 -2.35 0.65
C VAL A 62 -11.20 -2.35 -0.75
N SER A 63 -10.87 -1.17 -1.30
CA SER A 63 -10.25 -1.07 -2.62
C SER A 63 -8.87 -1.72 -2.67
N THR A 64 -8.08 -1.61 -1.60
CA THR A 64 -6.76 -2.26 -1.50
C THR A 64 -6.90 -3.78 -1.45
N VAL A 65 -7.80 -4.30 -0.61
CA VAL A 65 -8.05 -5.76 -0.52
C VAL A 65 -8.56 -6.30 -1.86
N PHE A 66 -9.51 -5.61 -2.49
CA PHE A 66 -10.03 -6.01 -3.80
C PHE A 66 -8.95 -6.00 -4.88
N ALA A 67 -8.12 -4.95 -4.93
CA ALA A 67 -7.00 -4.88 -5.86
C ALA A 67 -6.00 -6.02 -5.66
N ILE A 68 -5.68 -6.37 -4.40
CA ILE A 68 -4.81 -7.50 -4.10
C ILE A 68 -5.42 -8.81 -4.61
N VAL A 69 -6.70 -9.06 -4.33
CA VAL A 69 -7.42 -10.27 -4.79
C VAL A 69 -7.42 -10.36 -6.31
N VAL A 70 -7.70 -9.26 -6.99
CA VAL A 70 -7.69 -9.21 -8.46
C VAL A 70 -6.29 -9.48 -8.99
N VAL A 71 -5.26 -8.83 -8.42
CA VAL A 71 -3.88 -9.04 -8.84
C VAL A 71 -3.47 -10.50 -8.65
N THR A 72 -3.70 -11.10 -7.47
CA THR A 72 -3.33 -12.49 -7.20
C THR A 72 -4.14 -13.50 -7.98
N ALA A 73 -5.40 -13.21 -8.29
CA ALA A 73 -6.22 -14.07 -9.16
C ALA A 73 -5.79 -14.00 -10.63
N LEU A 74 -5.32 -12.83 -11.09
CA LEU A 74 -4.91 -12.60 -12.48
C LEU A 74 -3.42 -12.89 -12.75
N THR A 75 -2.57 -12.86 -11.73
CA THR A 75 -1.19 -13.33 -11.86
C THR A 75 -1.14 -14.83 -11.56
N PRO A 76 -1.02 -15.70 -12.57
CA PRO A 76 -0.67 -17.09 -12.29
C PRO A 76 0.68 -17.07 -11.58
N SER A 77 0.76 -17.80 -10.47
CA SER A 77 1.94 -17.99 -9.64
C SER A 77 3.20 -18.28 -10.46
N ARG A 78 3.99 -17.24 -10.80
CA ARG A 78 5.40 -17.36 -11.21
C ARG A 78 6.25 -17.66 -9.97
N GLN A 79 5.95 -18.74 -9.27
CA GLN A 79 6.71 -19.22 -8.10
C GLN A 79 7.23 -20.64 -8.41
N GLN A 80 8.09 -20.77 -9.43
CA GLN A 80 8.95 -21.96 -9.62
C GLN A 80 10.04 -21.79 -10.69
N ASN A 81 10.59 -20.59 -10.85
CA ASN A 81 11.83 -20.40 -11.61
C ASN A 81 12.86 -19.61 -10.81
N ASN A 82 12.79 -19.70 -9.47
CA ASN A 82 14.00 -19.62 -8.68
C ASN A 82 14.83 -20.84 -9.09
N PRO A 83 16.01 -20.69 -9.73
CA PRO A 83 16.88 -21.82 -9.91
C PRO A 83 17.15 -22.37 -8.52
N ALA A 84 16.88 -23.67 -8.34
CA ALA A 84 17.35 -24.38 -7.16
C ALA A 84 18.83 -24.03 -7.00
N THR A 85 19.19 -23.40 -5.88
CA THR A 85 20.56 -23.38 -5.42
C THR A 85 20.96 -24.85 -5.31
N SER A 86 21.57 -25.39 -6.36
CA SER A 86 22.23 -26.67 -6.31
C SER A 86 23.33 -26.51 -5.27
N SER A 87 23.11 -27.09 -4.09
CA SER A 87 24.18 -27.41 -3.16
C SER A 87 25.16 -28.28 -3.93
N GLY A 88 26.20 -27.65 -4.48
CA GLY A 88 27.30 -28.32 -5.14
C GLY A 88 27.91 -29.31 -4.14
N SER A 89 27.67 -30.58 -4.40
CA SER A 89 28.26 -31.71 -3.68
C SER A 89 29.78 -31.57 -3.70
N SER A 90 30.33 -31.53 -2.50
CA SER A 90 31.70 -31.23 -2.09
C SER A 90 32.71 -32.31 -2.47
N HIS A 91 32.80 -32.72 -3.74
CA HIS A 91 33.78 -33.73 -4.18
C HIS A 91 35.25 -33.25 -4.13
N ASN A 92 35.51 -31.96 -3.86
CA ASN A 92 36.87 -31.41 -3.74
C ASN A 92 37.35 -31.22 -2.29
N LEU A 93 36.47 -31.35 -1.29
CA LEU A 93 36.84 -31.16 0.12
C LEU A 93 37.50 -32.43 0.70
N ASP A 94 37.18 -33.62 0.18
CA ASP A 94 37.81 -34.88 0.61
C ASP A 94 39.29 -34.98 0.17
N LEU A 95 39.63 -34.49 -1.02
CA LEU A 95 41.02 -34.49 -1.50
C LEU A 95 41.92 -33.58 -0.64
N VAL A 96 41.40 -32.43 -0.20
CA VAL A 96 42.13 -31.51 0.69
C VAL A 96 42.30 -32.11 2.09
N ALA A 97 41.32 -32.88 2.58
CA ALA A 97 41.42 -33.59 3.86
C ALA A 97 42.47 -34.71 3.81
N ILE A 98 42.49 -35.52 2.74
CA ILE A 98 43.47 -36.61 2.55
C ILE A 98 44.89 -36.06 2.33
N ALA A 99 45.04 -34.97 1.57
CA ALA A 99 46.34 -34.34 1.37
C ALA A 99 46.92 -33.77 2.68
N ARG A 100 46.06 -33.26 3.59
CA ARG A 100 46.48 -32.76 4.90
C ARG A 100 46.94 -33.86 5.84
N SER A 101 46.31 -35.04 5.86
CA SER A 101 46.77 -36.16 6.67
C SER A 101 48.11 -36.73 6.18
N LEU A 102 48.34 -36.79 4.87
CA LEU A 102 49.61 -37.29 4.30
C LEU A 102 50.82 -36.36 4.56
N ILE A 103 50.60 -35.05 4.68
CA ILE A 103 51.67 -34.08 4.95
C ILE A 103 52.06 -34.08 6.44
N ILE A 104 51.11 -34.25 7.36
CA ILE A 104 51.38 -34.23 8.82
C ILE A 104 52.14 -35.50 9.25
N ASP A 105 51.91 -36.65 8.63
CA ASP A 105 52.65 -37.89 8.94
C ASP A 105 54.08 -37.93 8.36
N ARG A 106 54.51 -36.89 7.62
CA ARG A 106 55.82 -36.82 6.95
C ARG A 106 56.74 -35.70 7.48
N VAL A 107 56.36 -35.03 8.57
CA VAL A 107 57.18 -34.06 9.32
C VAL A 107 57.62 -34.64 10.65
#